data_AF-M5BT31-F1
#
_entry.id   AF-M5BT31-F1
#
_cell.length_a   1.000
_cell.length_b   1.000
_cell.length_c   1.000
_cell.angle_alpha   90.00
_cell.angle_beta   90.00
_cell.angle_gamma   90.00
#
_symmetry.space_group_name_H-M   'P 1'
#
loop_
_entity.id
_entity.type
_entity.pdbx_description
1 polymer ?
#
loop_
_entity_poly.entity_id
_entity_poly.type
_entity_poly.pdbx_seq_one_letter_code
_entity_poly.pdbx_strand_id
1 'polypeptide(L)'
;MNSRYSYQSAPYGQQQQQQFQPGRQHTMRPAGGPAGFVGAGPNPRPPQGADPQLWNWFITVDEDRSGQITATELQRALVNGNWSAFDLDTTKMLMGIFDVDHSGSISFNEFAGLWKYIADWQNVFRHFDSDNSGTIEGHELANALRQFGYNLSPQLINLIATKYSALPVSTAPGAPPPGISFDRFVRACVAIKTLTEAFQRLDTDRDGWIQINYDTFLSTMLSAP
;
A
#
# COMPACT_ATOMS: atom_id res chain seq x y z
N MET A 1 -34.49 35.57 28.38
CA MET A 1 -35.31 34.39 28.08
C MET A 1 -34.39 33.20 27.88
N ASN A 2 -34.64 32.14 28.65
CA ASN A 2 -34.08 30.78 28.61
C ASN A 2 -32.58 30.56 28.86
N SER A 3 -32.14 29.52 29.58
CA SER A 3 -32.67 28.74 30.71
C SER A 3 -31.54 27.79 31.12
N ARG A 4 -31.25 27.72 32.41
CA ARG A 4 -30.22 26.88 33.03
C ARG A 4 -30.70 25.43 33.11
N TYR A 5 -29.85 24.47 32.76
CA TYR A 5 -30.08 23.06 33.05
C TYR A 5 -29.48 22.68 34.41
N SER A 6 -30.36 22.22 35.30
CA SER A 6 -30.08 21.62 36.60
C SER A 6 -29.87 20.11 36.45
N TYR A 7 -28.82 19.58 37.08
CA TYR A 7 -28.64 18.14 37.30
C TYR A 7 -29.45 17.70 38.53
N GLN A 8 -30.21 16.62 38.38
CA GLN A 8 -31.00 15.99 39.43
C GLN A 8 -30.54 14.55 39.64
N SER A 9 -30.22 14.24 40.89
CA SER A 9 -29.72 12.98 41.44
C SER A 9 -30.84 12.13 42.07
N ALA A 10 -30.80 10.80 41.94
CA ALA A 10 -31.46 9.81 42.83
C ALA A 10 -30.93 8.37 42.53
N PRO A 11 -31.21 7.32 43.33
CA PRO A 11 -30.32 6.86 44.40
C PRO A 11 -29.95 5.35 44.35
N TYR A 12 -29.05 4.96 45.27
CA TYR A 12 -28.66 3.59 45.66
C TYR A 12 -29.83 2.69 46.10
N GLY A 13 -29.73 1.38 45.81
CA GLY A 13 -30.66 0.36 46.30
C GLY A 13 -30.11 -1.08 46.25
N GLN A 14 -29.49 -1.48 47.36
CA GLN A 14 -29.44 -2.78 48.07
C GLN A 14 -29.18 -4.15 47.39
N GLN A 15 -28.31 -4.88 48.09
CA GLN A 15 -27.93 -6.29 48.03
C GLN A 15 -29.08 -7.28 48.32
N GLN A 16 -28.98 -8.49 47.79
CA GLN A 16 -29.49 -9.70 48.45
C GLN A 16 -28.52 -10.88 48.25
N GLN A 17 -28.02 -11.38 49.39
CA GLN A 17 -27.30 -12.64 49.57
C GLN A 17 -28.31 -13.77 49.84
N GLN A 18 -28.07 -14.96 49.30
CA GLN A 18 -28.57 -16.26 49.81
C GLN A 18 -27.65 -17.34 49.23
N GLN A 19 -26.70 -17.86 50.02
CA GLN A 19 -26.75 -18.96 50.99
C GLN A 19 -26.23 -20.28 50.40
N PHE A 20 -25.13 -20.75 50.99
CA PHE A 20 -24.47 -22.04 50.74
C PHE A 20 -25.23 -23.20 51.39
N GLN A 21 -25.21 -24.38 50.75
CA GLN A 21 -25.16 -25.67 51.46
C GLN A 21 -24.34 -26.71 50.67
N PRO A 22 -23.63 -27.64 51.35
CA PRO A 22 -22.53 -28.39 50.75
C PRO A 22 -22.81 -29.89 50.55
N GLY A 23 -22.09 -30.49 49.59
CA GLY A 23 -21.68 -31.90 49.66
C GLY A 23 -22.31 -32.85 48.65
N ARG A 24 -21.47 -33.37 47.72
CA ARG A 24 -21.27 -34.81 47.48
C ARG A 24 -20.16 -35.03 46.45
N GLN A 25 -19.09 -35.70 46.89
CA GLN A 25 -18.08 -36.31 46.02
C GLN A 25 -18.69 -37.54 45.33
N HIS A 26 -18.56 -37.65 44.01
CA HIS A 26 -18.61 -38.93 43.31
C HIS A 26 -17.75 -38.86 42.04
N THR A 27 -16.79 -39.78 41.96
CA THR A 27 -15.88 -40.07 40.85
C THR A 27 -16.60 -40.68 39.65
N MET A 28 -16.27 -40.25 38.42
CA MET A 28 -15.82 -41.08 37.25
C MET A 28 -16.07 -40.44 35.86
N ARG A 29 -14.98 -40.42 35.05
CA ARG A 29 -14.84 -40.45 33.57
C ARG A 29 -15.37 -39.28 32.70
N PRO A 30 -14.56 -38.72 31.77
CA PRO A 30 -15.04 -37.82 30.72
C PRO A 30 -15.34 -38.58 29.42
N ALA A 31 -16.55 -38.44 28.91
CA ALA A 31 -16.92 -38.79 27.54
C ALA A 31 -18.02 -37.83 27.05
N GLY A 32 -17.79 -37.22 25.88
CA GLY A 32 -18.82 -36.58 25.06
C GLY A 32 -19.08 -35.11 25.36
N GLY A 33 -18.63 -34.22 24.47
CA GLY A 33 -19.05 -32.81 24.45
C GLY A 33 -20.50 -32.64 23.97
N PRO A 34 -20.96 -31.39 23.92
CA PRO A 34 -21.48 -30.88 22.65
C PRO A 34 -20.85 -29.54 22.25
N ALA A 35 -20.65 -29.44 20.94
CA ALA A 35 -20.15 -28.31 20.21
C ALA A 35 -21.08 -27.09 20.30
N GLY A 36 -20.48 -25.90 20.30
CA GLY A 36 -21.22 -24.64 20.31
C GLY A 36 -20.34 -23.39 20.21
N PHE A 37 -19.23 -23.46 19.46
CA PHE A 37 -18.58 -22.26 18.94
C PHE A 37 -18.43 -22.45 17.43
N VAL A 38 -19.13 -21.62 16.68
CA VAL A 38 -18.97 -21.42 15.24
C VAL A 38 -17.51 -21.06 14.99
N GLY A 39 -16.73 -22.06 14.57
CA GLY A 39 -15.36 -21.89 14.17
C GLY A 39 -15.30 -21.11 12.88
N ALA A 40 -14.59 -19.98 12.90
CA ALA A 40 -13.88 -19.53 11.72
C ALA A 40 -13.10 -20.74 11.18
N GLY A 41 -13.34 -21.13 9.93
CA GLY A 41 -12.62 -22.23 9.32
C GLY A 41 -11.10 -22.05 9.49
N PRO A 42 -10.33 -23.13 9.63
CA PRO A 42 -8.89 -23.04 9.86
C PRO A 42 -8.25 -22.20 8.75
N ASN A 43 -7.53 -21.14 9.13
CA ASN A 43 -6.75 -20.38 8.16
C ASN A 43 -5.89 -21.35 7.34
N PRO A 44 -5.84 -21.18 6.02
CA PRO A 44 -5.03 -22.04 5.18
C PRO A 44 -3.58 -21.99 5.67
N ARG A 45 -2.93 -23.16 5.71
CA ARG A 45 -1.58 -23.27 6.26
C ARG A 45 -0.57 -22.66 5.27
N PRO A 46 0.49 -22.01 5.77
CA PRO A 46 1.54 -21.51 4.90
C PRO A 46 2.13 -22.64 4.05
N PRO A 47 2.44 -22.38 2.77
CA PRO A 47 3.21 -23.32 1.95
C PRO A 47 4.53 -23.71 2.63
N GLN A 48 5.03 -24.92 2.36
CA GLN A 48 6.28 -25.38 2.98
C GLN A 48 7.45 -24.45 2.59
N GLY A 49 8.13 -23.91 3.59
CA GLY A 49 9.24 -22.95 3.40
C GLY A 49 8.82 -21.48 3.25
N ALA A 50 7.52 -21.17 3.29
CA ALA A 50 7.03 -19.81 3.25
C ALA A 50 7.27 -19.07 4.57
N ASP A 51 7.55 -17.76 4.49
CA ASP A 51 7.58 -16.88 5.65
C ASP A 51 6.17 -16.78 6.27
N PRO A 52 5.97 -17.13 7.55
CA PRO A 52 4.67 -17.06 8.21
C PRO A 52 4.05 -15.66 8.24
N GLN A 53 4.86 -14.60 8.33
CA GLN A 53 4.37 -13.22 8.34
C GLN A 53 3.88 -12.82 6.95
N LEU A 54 4.65 -13.15 5.92
CA LEU A 54 4.26 -12.89 4.53
C LEU A 54 2.99 -13.65 4.16
N TRP A 55 2.87 -14.90 4.61
CA TRP A 55 1.65 -15.69 4.43
C TRP A 55 0.45 -15.03 5.13
N ASN A 56 0.63 -14.52 6.36
CA ASN A 56 -0.43 -13.83 7.07
C ASN A 56 -0.87 -12.53 6.37
N TRP A 57 0.07 -11.80 5.76
CA TRP A 57 -0.26 -10.66 4.92
C TRP A 57 -1.03 -11.09 3.68
N PHE A 58 -0.56 -12.11 2.97
CA PHE A 58 -1.23 -12.64 1.78
C PHE A 58 -2.70 -12.98 2.04
N ILE A 59 -3.00 -13.75 3.09
CA ILE A 59 -4.38 -14.12 3.45
C ILE A 59 -5.23 -12.93 3.92
N THR A 60 -4.59 -11.83 4.33
CA THR A 60 -5.30 -10.60 4.72
C THR A 60 -5.67 -9.78 3.49
N VAL A 61 -4.83 -9.82 2.44
CA VAL A 61 -5.09 -9.14 1.17
C VAL A 61 -6.08 -9.93 0.31
N ASP A 62 -5.97 -11.25 0.29
CA ASP A 62 -6.90 -12.19 -0.38
C ASP A 62 -8.25 -12.23 0.36
N GLU A 63 -9.10 -11.22 0.13
CA GLU A 63 -10.38 -11.01 0.82
C GLU A 63 -11.35 -12.17 0.56
N ASP A 64 -11.36 -12.67 -0.68
CA ASP A 64 -12.26 -13.75 -1.11
C ASP A 64 -11.69 -15.16 -0.88
N ARG A 65 -10.43 -15.26 -0.47
CA ARG A 65 -9.70 -16.52 -0.22
C ARG A 65 -9.61 -17.41 -1.45
N SER A 66 -9.53 -16.81 -2.62
CA SER A 66 -9.34 -17.51 -3.89
C SER A 66 -7.94 -18.12 -4.02
N GLY A 67 -6.99 -17.68 -3.19
CA GLY A 67 -5.59 -18.05 -3.29
C GLY A 67 -4.82 -17.23 -4.34
N GLN A 68 -5.44 -16.17 -4.86
CA GLN A 68 -4.89 -15.25 -5.84
C GLN A 68 -5.29 -13.82 -5.43
N ILE A 69 -4.41 -12.84 -5.61
CA ILE A 69 -4.70 -11.43 -5.28
C ILE A 69 -4.99 -10.66 -6.56
N THR A 70 -6.18 -10.08 -6.66
CA THR A 70 -6.56 -9.20 -7.76
C THR A 70 -6.05 -7.76 -7.55
N ALA A 71 -6.05 -6.95 -8.62
CA ALA A 71 -5.70 -5.52 -8.53
C ALA A 71 -6.54 -4.78 -7.49
N THR A 72 -7.83 -5.12 -7.39
CA THR A 72 -8.76 -4.45 -6.48
C THR A 72 -8.43 -4.79 -5.03
N GLU A 73 -8.14 -6.06 -4.74
CA GLU A 73 -7.73 -6.51 -3.40
C GLU A 73 -6.40 -5.89 -3.00
N LEU A 74 -5.42 -5.90 -3.90
CA LEU A 74 -4.13 -5.26 -3.65
C LEU A 74 -4.29 -3.75 -3.40
N GLN A 75 -5.12 -3.06 -4.17
CA GLN A 75 -5.38 -1.63 -3.98
C GLN A 75 -6.02 -1.34 -2.61
N ARG A 76 -6.96 -2.18 -2.17
CA ARG A 76 -7.63 -2.00 -0.87
C ARG A 76 -6.70 -2.28 0.30
N ALA A 77 -5.80 -3.24 0.16
CA ALA A 77 -4.84 -3.59 1.18
C ALA A 77 -3.71 -2.55 1.33
N LEU A 78 -3.39 -1.81 0.27
CA LEU A 78 -2.37 -0.78 0.29
C LEU A 78 -2.95 0.59 0.64
N VAL A 79 -2.40 1.21 1.68
CA VAL A 79 -2.74 2.58 2.09
C VAL A 79 -1.47 3.41 2.10
N ASN A 80 -1.56 4.64 1.58
CA ASN A 80 -0.44 5.58 1.59
C ASN A 80 -0.13 6.08 3.01
N GLY A 81 1.09 6.59 3.24
CA GLY A 81 1.49 7.16 4.53
C GLY A 81 0.63 8.34 5.00
N ASN A 82 -0.03 9.03 4.06
CA ASN A 82 -0.99 10.10 4.31
C ASN A 82 -2.46 9.62 4.39
N TRP A 83 -2.68 8.31 4.57
CA TRP A 83 -4.00 7.66 4.68
C TRP A 83 -4.88 7.73 3.42
N SER A 84 -4.33 8.18 2.29
CA SER A 84 -5.05 8.14 1.03
C SER A 84 -5.08 6.73 0.44
N ALA A 85 -6.10 6.46 -0.37
CA ALA A 85 -6.18 5.23 -1.15
C ALA A 85 -5.04 5.18 -2.18
N PHE A 86 -4.49 3.99 -2.39
CA PHE A 86 -3.51 3.75 -3.43
C PHE A 86 -4.12 3.98 -4.82
N ASP A 87 -3.39 4.63 -5.72
CA ASP A 87 -3.85 4.86 -7.08
C ASP A 87 -3.91 3.55 -7.87
N LEU A 88 -5.06 3.31 -8.50
CA LEU A 88 -5.36 2.09 -9.23
C LEU A 88 -4.38 1.82 -10.38
N ASP A 89 -3.91 2.83 -11.13
CA ASP A 89 -2.95 2.52 -12.20
C ASP A 89 -1.56 2.17 -11.64
N THR A 90 -1.24 2.58 -10.40
CA THR A 90 0.02 2.20 -9.76
C THR A 90 -0.10 0.75 -9.36
N THR A 91 -1.24 0.37 -8.77
CA THR A 91 -1.54 -1.03 -8.47
C THR A 91 -1.49 -1.89 -9.73
N LYS A 92 -2.09 -1.46 -10.84
CA LYS A 92 -2.02 -2.20 -12.12
C LYS A 92 -0.61 -2.31 -12.68
N MET A 93 0.18 -1.24 -12.59
CA MET A 93 1.59 -1.26 -12.99
C MET A 93 2.40 -2.23 -12.11
N LEU A 94 2.19 -2.21 -10.80
CA LEU A 94 2.82 -3.17 -9.89
C LEU A 94 2.40 -4.61 -10.22
N MET A 95 1.13 -4.85 -10.54
CA MET A 95 0.71 -6.17 -11.00
C MET A 95 1.45 -6.55 -12.28
N GLY A 96 1.50 -5.69 -13.29
CA GLY A 96 2.19 -6.00 -14.55
C GLY A 96 3.70 -6.29 -14.41
N ILE A 97 4.34 -5.81 -13.34
CA ILE A 97 5.75 -6.11 -13.05
C ILE A 97 5.93 -7.50 -12.42
N PHE A 98 4.96 -7.96 -11.61
CA PHE A 98 5.09 -9.15 -10.77
C PHE A 98 4.21 -10.33 -11.20
N ASP A 99 3.18 -10.09 -12.01
CA ASP A 99 2.33 -11.10 -12.66
C ASP A 99 3.12 -11.72 -13.83
N VAL A 100 4.00 -12.67 -13.51
CA VAL A 100 4.92 -13.29 -14.48
C VAL A 100 4.16 -14.23 -15.40
N ASP A 101 3.14 -14.90 -14.87
CA ASP A 101 2.32 -15.84 -15.63
C ASP A 101 1.20 -15.17 -16.45
N HIS A 102 1.04 -13.85 -16.32
CA HIS A 102 0.02 -13.03 -17.01
C HIS A 102 -1.40 -13.52 -16.72
N SER A 103 -1.62 -14.08 -15.52
CA SER A 103 -2.92 -14.55 -15.08
C SER A 103 -3.90 -13.39 -14.79
N GLY A 104 -3.39 -12.16 -14.66
CA GLY A 104 -4.15 -10.99 -14.23
C GLY A 104 -4.35 -10.94 -12.73
N SER A 105 -3.66 -11.78 -11.95
CA SER A 105 -3.69 -11.84 -10.49
C SER A 105 -2.31 -12.19 -9.94
N ILE A 106 -2.11 -12.02 -8.64
CA ILE A 106 -0.83 -12.25 -7.98
C ILE A 106 -0.94 -13.49 -7.08
N SER A 107 -0.16 -14.52 -7.42
CA SER A 107 -0.02 -15.71 -6.59
C SER A 107 0.85 -15.44 -5.36
N PHE A 108 0.81 -16.33 -4.37
CA PHE A 108 1.66 -16.17 -3.17
C PHE A 108 3.16 -16.04 -3.50
N ASN A 109 3.64 -16.77 -4.50
CA ASN A 109 5.04 -16.73 -4.91
C ASN A 109 5.43 -15.35 -5.47
N GLU A 110 4.54 -14.75 -6.25
CA GLU A 110 4.74 -13.41 -6.82
C GLU A 110 4.54 -12.32 -5.75
N PHE A 111 3.59 -12.53 -4.84
CA PHE A 111 3.36 -11.65 -3.70
C PHE A 111 4.59 -11.48 -2.82
N ALA A 112 5.40 -12.53 -2.65
CA ALA A 112 6.66 -12.44 -1.91
C ALA A 112 7.60 -11.38 -2.51
N GLY A 113 7.75 -11.38 -3.83
CA GLY A 113 8.56 -10.41 -4.56
C GLY A 113 7.95 -9.00 -4.47
N LEU A 114 6.65 -8.90 -4.71
CA LEU A 114 5.90 -7.65 -4.66
C LEU A 114 5.97 -7.00 -3.27
N TRP A 115 5.79 -7.78 -2.21
CA TRP A 115 5.85 -7.28 -0.83
C TRP A 115 7.23 -6.76 -0.47
N LYS A 116 8.29 -7.51 -0.82
CA LYS A 116 9.66 -7.06 -0.63
C LYS A 116 9.92 -5.75 -1.38
N TYR A 117 9.48 -5.67 -2.62
CA TYR A 117 9.63 -4.48 -3.46
C TYR A 117 8.92 -3.26 -2.84
N ILE A 118 7.68 -3.42 -2.36
CA ILE A 118 6.96 -2.35 -1.67
C ILE A 118 7.70 -1.92 -0.39
N ALA A 119 8.19 -2.87 0.41
CA ALA A 119 8.92 -2.58 1.64
C ALA A 119 10.24 -1.82 1.37
N ASP A 120 10.98 -2.22 0.33
CA ASP A 120 12.20 -1.52 -0.10
C ASP A 120 11.86 -0.09 -0.55
N TRP A 121 10.81 0.09 -1.33
CA TRP A 121 10.33 1.43 -1.73
C TRP A 121 9.83 2.28 -0.57
N GLN A 122 9.20 1.69 0.46
CA GLN A 122 8.80 2.42 1.65
C GLN A 122 10.01 2.98 2.40
N ASN A 123 11.11 2.23 2.47
CA ASN A 123 12.35 2.71 3.08
C ASN A 123 12.95 3.88 2.29
N VAL A 124 12.93 3.79 0.95
CA VAL A 124 13.36 4.87 0.07
C VAL A 124 12.49 6.10 0.23
N PHE A 125 11.16 5.93 0.25
CA PHE A 125 10.22 7.03 0.43
C PHE A 125 10.45 7.76 1.76
N ARG A 126 10.54 7.02 2.88
CA ARG A 126 10.82 7.59 4.21
C ARG A 126 12.18 8.28 4.31
N HIS A 127 13.15 7.88 3.48
CA HIS A 127 14.44 8.55 3.44
C HIS A 127 14.33 9.95 2.83
N PHE A 128 13.44 10.14 1.85
CA PHE A 128 13.27 11.40 1.14
C PHE A 128 12.15 12.29 1.68
N ASP A 129 11.12 11.72 2.29
CA ASP A 129 10.07 12.40 3.07
C ASP A 129 10.66 12.85 4.40
N SER A 130 11.46 13.92 4.33
CA SER A 130 12.36 14.34 5.41
C SER A 130 11.61 14.99 6.56
N ASP A 131 10.47 15.61 6.26
CA ASP A 131 9.58 16.22 7.23
C ASP A 131 8.49 15.26 7.74
N ASN A 132 8.44 14.03 7.23
CA ASN A 132 7.41 13.02 7.50
C ASN A 132 5.99 13.56 7.23
N SER A 133 5.85 14.40 6.20
CA SER A 133 4.55 14.90 5.75
C SER A 133 3.67 13.79 5.16
N GLY A 134 4.26 12.65 4.80
CA GLY A 134 3.57 11.56 4.10
C GLY A 134 3.45 11.79 2.60
N THR A 135 4.14 12.81 2.07
CA THR A 135 4.21 13.14 0.64
C THR A 135 5.61 13.62 0.27
N ILE A 136 6.01 13.47 -0.99
CA ILE A 136 7.28 14.00 -1.51
C ILE A 136 7.00 15.34 -2.20
N GLU A 137 7.60 16.40 -1.69
CA GLU A 137 7.55 17.72 -2.30
C GLU A 137 8.54 17.86 -3.48
N GLY A 138 8.41 18.93 -4.28
CA GLY A 138 9.27 19.14 -5.44
C GLY A 138 10.77 19.21 -5.12
N HIS A 139 11.13 19.73 -3.95
CA HIS A 139 12.52 19.81 -3.51
C HIS A 139 13.08 18.44 -3.06
N GLU A 140 12.26 17.63 -2.40
CA GLU A 140 12.58 16.25 -2.01
C GLU A 140 12.67 15.34 -3.23
N LEU A 141 11.77 15.50 -4.20
CA LEU A 141 11.84 14.81 -5.49
C LEU A 141 13.14 15.14 -6.22
N ALA A 142 13.53 16.42 -6.25
CA ALA A 142 14.78 16.84 -6.87
C ALA A 142 15.99 16.17 -6.22
N ASN A 143 15.99 16.05 -4.88
CA ASN A 143 17.05 15.38 -4.14
C ASN A 143 17.06 13.87 -4.44
N ALA A 144 15.89 13.23 -4.42
CA ALA A 144 15.73 11.81 -4.71
C ALA A 144 16.27 11.44 -6.10
N LEU A 145 15.83 12.16 -7.13
CA LEU A 145 16.24 11.90 -8.50
C LEU A 145 17.75 12.13 -8.69
N ARG A 146 18.33 13.16 -8.04
CA ARG A 146 19.78 13.38 -8.06
C ARG A 146 20.55 12.24 -7.39
N GLN A 147 20.06 11.73 -6.26
CA GLN A 147 20.68 10.60 -5.57
C GLN A 147 20.57 9.29 -6.35
N PHE A 148 19.50 9.12 -7.14
CA PHE A 148 19.39 8.01 -8.11
C PHE A 148 20.27 8.18 -9.35
N GLY A 149 20.99 9.30 -9.47
CA GLY A 149 21.90 9.58 -10.58
C GLY A 149 21.26 10.33 -11.75
N TYR A 150 20.03 10.83 -11.60
CA TYR A 150 19.35 11.62 -12.62
C TYR A 150 19.59 13.12 -12.40
N ASN A 151 20.26 13.77 -13.35
CA ASN A 151 20.48 15.22 -13.32
C ASN A 151 19.45 15.94 -14.19
N LEU A 152 18.23 16.09 -13.68
CA LEU A 152 17.12 16.70 -14.41
C LEU A 152 17.06 18.21 -14.20
N SER A 153 16.57 18.94 -15.21
CA SER A 153 16.35 20.38 -15.09
C SER A 153 15.21 20.68 -14.09
N PRO A 154 15.23 21.84 -13.41
CA PRO A 154 14.15 22.24 -12.50
C PRO A 154 12.76 22.26 -13.17
N GLN A 155 12.71 22.60 -14.46
CA GLN A 155 11.48 22.61 -15.24
C GLN A 155 10.90 21.19 -15.41
N LEU A 156 11.75 20.21 -15.69
CA LEU A 156 11.33 18.81 -15.82
C LEU A 156 10.92 18.23 -14.47
N ILE A 157 11.63 18.57 -13.39
CA ILE A 157 11.25 18.17 -12.03
C ILE A 157 9.85 18.70 -11.69
N ASN A 158 9.57 19.97 -11.97
CA ASN A 158 8.24 20.56 -11.74
C ASN A 158 7.15 19.88 -12.58
N LEU A 159 7.46 19.51 -13.83
CA LEU A 159 6.55 18.76 -14.68
C LEU A 159 6.24 17.38 -14.09
N ILE A 160 7.25 16.65 -13.60
CA ILE A 160 7.07 15.35 -12.93
C ILE A 160 6.21 15.53 -11.67
N ALA A 161 6.55 16.52 -10.82
CA ALA A 161 5.80 16.80 -9.60
C ALA A 161 4.33 17.12 -9.86
N THR A 162 4.05 17.89 -10.92
CA THR A 162 2.69 18.24 -11.32
C THR A 162 1.95 17.04 -11.93
N LYS A 163 2.62 16.22 -12.73
CA LYS A 163 2.04 15.03 -13.37
C LYS A 163 1.64 13.95 -12.35
N TYR A 164 2.41 13.81 -11.27
CA TYR A 164 2.22 12.78 -10.25
C TYR A 164 1.72 13.33 -8.90
N SER A 165 1.21 14.56 -8.82
CA SER A 165 0.66 15.06 -7.55
C SER A 165 -0.60 14.27 -7.15
N ALA A 166 -0.78 14.04 -5.85
CA ALA A 166 -1.92 13.29 -5.32
C ALA A 166 -3.22 14.12 -5.28
N LEU A 167 -3.10 15.45 -5.23
CA LEU A 167 -4.22 16.38 -5.15
C LEU A 167 -4.16 17.38 -6.31
N PRO A 168 -5.30 17.89 -6.78
CA PRO A 168 -5.31 19.14 -7.51
C PRO A 168 -4.67 20.21 -6.61
N VAL A 169 -3.74 20.99 -7.17
CA VAL A 169 -3.16 22.15 -6.50
C VAL A 169 -4.31 23.07 -6.11
N SER A 170 -4.78 22.97 -4.87
CA SER A 170 -5.81 23.86 -4.38
C SER A 170 -5.10 25.12 -3.89
N THR A 171 -5.37 26.25 -4.53
CA THR A 171 -4.82 27.55 -4.13
C THR A 171 -5.57 28.15 -2.95
N ALA A 172 -6.41 27.36 -2.28
CA ALA A 172 -7.15 27.79 -1.10
C ALA A 172 -6.18 28.03 0.06
N PRO A 173 -6.33 29.13 0.82
CA PRO A 173 -5.54 29.37 2.02
C PRO A 173 -5.72 28.21 3.02
N GLY A 174 -4.63 27.56 3.39
CA GLY A 174 -4.64 26.42 4.31
C GLY A 174 -4.81 25.04 3.64
N ALA A 175 -4.78 24.96 2.30
CA ALA A 175 -4.63 23.68 1.62
C ALA A 175 -3.27 23.04 1.95
N PRO A 176 -3.19 21.71 2.12
CA PRO A 176 -1.92 21.03 2.30
C PRO A 176 -1.01 21.29 1.08
N PRO A 177 0.32 21.38 1.29
CA PRO A 177 1.25 21.60 0.20
C PRO A 177 1.09 20.49 -0.86
N PRO A 178 1.20 20.84 -2.16
CA PRO A 178 1.10 19.85 -3.21
C PRO A 178 2.29 18.89 -3.13
N GLY A 179 1.98 17.61 -2.94
CA GLY A 179 2.98 16.56 -2.79
C GLY A 179 2.61 15.28 -3.54
N ILE A 180 3.61 14.45 -3.76
CA ILE A 180 3.49 13.15 -4.41
C ILE A 180 3.33 12.09 -3.32
N SER A 181 2.20 11.38 -3.32
CA SER A 181 2.00 10.25 -2.40
C SER A 181 2.91 9.07 -2.74
N PHE A 182 3.12 8.17 -1.79
CA PHE A 182 4.01 7.00 -1.94
C PHE A 182 3.80 6.21 -3.24
N ASP A 183 2.56 5.81 -3.51
CA ASP A 183 2.17 5.12 -4.73
C ASP A 183 2.56 5.90 -6.00
N ARG A 184 2.29 7.20 -6.04
CA ARG A 184 2.60 8.05 -7.19
C ARG A 184 4.10 8.29 -7.34
N PHE A 185 4.84 8.31 -6.24
CA PHE A 185 6.29 8.41 -6.23
C PHE A 185 6.92 7.14 -6.82
N VAL A 186 6.44 5.96 -6.41
CA VAL A 186 6.87 4.68 -7.01
C VAL A 186 6.58 4.69 -8.52
N ARG A 187 5.39 5.14 -8.93
CA ARG A 187 5.04 5.25 -10.36
C ARG A 187 5.95 6.20 -11.12
N ALA A 188 6.22 7.38 -10.57
CA ALA A 188 7.11 8.35 -11.19
C ALA A 188 8.51 7.77 -11.38
N CYS A 189 9.06 7.10 -10.37
CA CYS A 189 10.39 6.52 -10.43
C CYS A 189 10.47 5.38 -11.46
N VAL A 190 9.48 4.47 -11.50
CA VAL A 190 9.43 3.38 -12.49
C VAL A 190 9.33 3.94 -13.90
N ALA A 191 8.49 4.96 -14.12
CA ALA A 191 8.35 5.62 -15.41
C ALA A 191 9.67 6.28 -15.85
N ILE A 192 10.33 7.04 -14.96
CA ILE A 192 11.62 7.69 -15.24
C ILE A 192 12.69 6.66 -15.57
N LYS A 193 12.81 5.59 -14.77
CA LYS A 193 13.76 4.51 -15.03
C LYS A 193 13.53 3.89 -16.41
N THR A 194 12.29 3.54 -16.71
CA THR A 194 11.99 2.84 -17.97
C THR A 194 12.17 3.74 -19.19
N LEU A 195 11.75 5.00 -19.11
CA LEU A 195 11.99 5.99 -20.16
C LEU A 195 13.48 6.26 -20.35
N THR A 196 14.25 6.31 -19.26
CA THR A 196 15.71 6.48 -19.32
C THR A 196 16.39 5.28 -19.97
N GLU A 197 16.01 4.06 -19.60
CA GLU A 197 16.54 2.84 -20.23
C GLU A 197 16.18 2.77 -21.72
N ALA A 198 14.96 3.17 -22.08
CA ALA A 198 14.53 3.25 -23.47
C ALA A 198 15.34 4.28 -24.26
N PHE A 199 15.58 5.47 -23.68
CA PHE A 199 16.43 6.50 -24.26
C PHE A 199 17.87 6.00 -24.42
N GLN A 200 18.46 5.40 -23.38
CA GLN A 200 19.84 4.89 -23.40
C GLN A 200 20.07 3.76 -24.40
N ARG A 201 19.04 2.96 -24.72
CA ARG A 201 19.13 1.97 -25.80
C ARG A 201 19.25 2.60 -27.19
N LEU A 202 18.73 3.82 -27.34
CA LEU A 202 18.73 4.57 -28.61
C LEU A 202 19.92 5.53 -28.70
N ASP A 203 20.41 6.03 -27.58
CA ASP A 203 21.59 6.90 -27.44
C ASP A 203 22.89 6.07 -27.47
N THR A 204 23.29 5.65 -28.68
CA THR A 204 24.45 4.75 -28.87
C THR A 204 25.80 5.39 -28.56
N ASP A 205 25.91 6.71 -28.70
CA ASP A 205 27.12 7.50 -28.48
C ASP A 205 27.16 8.21 -27.12
N ARG A 206 26.06 8.14 -26.35
CA ARG A 206 25.94 8.67 -24.99
C ARG A 206 26.17 10.18 -24.91
N ASP A 207 25.74 10.90 -25.94
CA ASP A 207 25.87 12.35 -26.02
C ASP A 207 24.65 13.07 -25.42
N GLY A 208 23.61 12.32 -25.05
CA GLY A 208 22.36 12.84 -24.50
C GLY A 208 21.36 13.29 -25.56
N TRP A 209 21.56 12.96 -26.83
CA TRP A 209 20.68 13.26 -27.95
C TRP A 209 20.38 12.00 -28.76
N ILE A 210 19.14 11.90 -29.26
CA ILE A 210 18.76 10.83 -30.18
C ILE A 210 18.06 11.41 -31.40
N GLN A 211 18.36 10.86 -32.57
CA GLN A 211 17.62 11.14 -33.80
C GLN A 211 16.83 9.89 -34.19
N ILE A 212 15.51 9.94 -33.97
CA ILE A 212 14.59 8.84 -34.26
C ILE A 212 13.43 9.32 -35.13
N ASN A 213 12.86 8.42 -35.92
CA ASN A 213 11.65 8.72 -36.69
C ASN A 213 10.39 8.60 -35.80
N TYR A 214 9.24 9.03 -36.32
CA TYR A 214 7.98 9.03 -35.57
C TYR A 214 7.53 7.64 -35.11
N ASP A 215 7.75 6.61 -35.93
CA ASP A 215 7.33 5.24 -35.62
C ASP A 215 8.17 4.65 -34.47
N THR A 216 9.48 4.83 -34.52
CA THR A 216 10.39 4.47 -33.43
C THR A 216 10.06 5.25 -32.16
N PHE A 217 9.72 6.54 -32.25
CA PHE A 217 9.29 7.33 -31.10
C PHE A 217 8.02 6.75 -30.46
N LEU A 218 6.97 6.51 -31.24
CA LEU A 218 5.72 5.94 -30.73
C LEU A 218 5.93 4.54 -30.15
N SER A 219 6.63 3.66 -30.87
CA SER A 219 6.94 2.31 -30.40
C SER A 219 7.71 2.35 -29.08
N THR A 220 8.66 3.27 -28.92
CA THR A 220 9.44 3.42 -27.69
C THR A 220 8.54 3.88 -26.54
N MET A 221 7.71 4.89 -26.76
CA MET A 221 6.80 5.44 -25.74
C MET A 221 5.72 4.46 -25.32
N LEU A 222 5.19 3.65 -26.24
CA LEU A 222 4.15 2.64 -25.95
C LEU A 222 4.71 1.34 -25.36
N SER A 223 6.01 1.06 -25.57
CA SER A 223 6.70 -0.07 -24.95
C SER A 223 7.13 0.20 -23.50
N ALA A 224 7.12 1.47 -23.07
CA ALA A 224 7.30 1.82 -21.67
C ALA A 224 6.01 1.49 -20.90
N PRO A 225 6.11 0.83 -19.73
CA PRO A 225 4.98 0.41 -18.91
C PRO A 225 4.20 1.57 -18.30
#